data_AF-A0A818ED95-F1
#
_entry.id   AF-A0A818ED95-F1
#
_cell.length_a   1.000
_cell.length_b   1.000
_cell.length_c   1.000
_cell.angle_alpha   90.00
_cell.angle_beta   90.00
_cell.angle_gamma   90.00
#
_symmetry.space_group_name_H-M   'P 1'
#
loop_
_entity.id
_entity.type
_entity.pdbx_description
1 polymer ?
#
loop_
_entity_poly.entity_id
_entity_poly.type
_entity_poly.pdbx_seq_one_letter_code
_entity_poly.pdbx_strand_id
1 'polypeptide(L)'
;MIETEICLKIEITHCGNMKRKYRVCNVTRKPAQYQTFPLQLESGQTVECTVAKYFYEKHHIKLQYPHLPCLQVGQEQKHTYLPLEVCNIVPGQRCIKKLTDMQTSTMIK
;
A
#
# COMPACT_ATOMS: atom_id res chain seq x y z
N MET A 1 -15.09 -3.53 21.72
CA MET A 1 -13.74 -3.29 22.26
C MET A 1 -12.75 -4.26 21.64
N ILE A 2 -12.18 -3.94 20.47
CA ILE A 2 -10.80 -4.31 20.12
C ILE A 2 -10.26 -3.15 19.26
N GLU A 3 -10.15 -1.99 19.89
CA GLU A 3 -9.37 -0.89 19.34
C GLU A 3 -7.89 -1.30 19.34
N THR A 4 -7.19 -0.94 18.27
CA THR A 4 -5.72 -0.96 18.10
C THR A 4 -5.01 -2.30 17.85
N GLU A 5 -5.40 -3.04 16.80
CA GLU A 5 -4.32 -3.58 15.95
C GLU A 5 -3.63 -2.38 15.29
N ILE A 6 -2.46 -1.99 15.78
CA ILE A 6 -1.66 -0.95 15.13
C ILE A 6 -1.32 -1.45 13.73
N CYS A 7 -2.05 -0.97 12.73
CA CYS A 7 -1.71 -1.30 11.36
C CYS A 7 -0.48 -0.50 10.94
N LEU A 8 0.41 -1.16 10.18
CA LEU A 8 1.65 -0.57 9.71
C LEU A 8 1.39 0.74 8.98
N LYS A 9 2.16 1.77 9.34
CA LYS A 9 2.23 3.03 8.60
C LYS A 9 3.28 2.92 7.53
N ILE A 10 2.94 3.41 6.34
CA ILE A 10 3.83 3.48 5.19
C ILE A 10 3.91 4.92 4.69
N GLU A 11 4.98 5.24 3.98
CA GLU A 11 5.12 6.46 3.21
C GLU A 11 5.26 6.14 1.73
N ILE A 12 4.71 7.01 0.89
CA ILE A 12 4.77 6.84 -0.57
C ILE A 12 6.04 7.46 -1.15
N THR A 13 6.54 6.87 -2.24
CA THR A 13 7.75 7.31 -2.94
C THR A 13 7.49 7.83 -4.36
N HIS A 14 6.27 7.70 -4.88
CA HIS A 14 5.93 8.01 -6.27
C HIS A 14 5.48 9.47 -6.52
N CYS A 15 5.34 10.29 -5.48
CA CYS A 15 4.90 11.69 -5.58
C CYS A 15 6.06 12.70 -5.38
N GLY A 16 7.23 12.42 -5.95
CA GLY A 16 8.40 13.31 -5.88
C GLY A 16 8.75 13.70 -4.43
N ASN A 17 8.75 15.00 -4.13
CA ASN A 17 9.08 15.51 -2.79
C ASN A 17 7.96 15.30 -1.75
N MET A 18 6.75 14.94 -2.17
CA MET A 18 5.62 14.75 -1.28
C MET A 18 5.64 13.36 -0.63
N LYS A 19 6.12 13.27 0.61
CA LYS A 19 6.16 12.04 1.40
C LYS A 19 4.89 11.84 2.21
N ARG A 20 3.78 11.56 1.52
CA ARG A 20 2.50 11.31 2.21
C ARG A 20 2.53 9.99 2.95
N LYS A 21 2.03 9.99 4.19
CA LYS A 21 1.96 8.81 5.05
C LYS A 21 0.55 8.24 5.07
N TYR A 22 0.45 6.92 5.10
CA TYR A 22 -0.81 6.19 5.16
C TYR A 22 -0.75 5.07 6.18
N ARG A 23 -1.91 4.69 6.72
CA ARG A 23 -2.10 3.44 7.45
C ARG A 23 -2.53 2.36 6.46
N VAL A 24 -1.85 1.23 6.48
CA VAL A 24 -2.27 0.02 5.74
C VAL A 24 -3.48 -0.57 6.43
N CYS A 25 -4.53 -0.89 5.69
CA CYS A 25 -5.73 -1.52 6.24
C CYS A 25 -5.86 -2.96 5.75
N ASN A 26 -5.42 -3.25 4.53
CA ASN A 26 -5.48 -4.59 3.97
C ASN A 26 -4.39 -4.84 2.92
N VAL A 27 -4.24 -6.09 2.50
CA VAL A 27 -3.46 -6.50 1.33
C VAL A 27 -4.43 -7.11 0.32
N THR A 28 -4.34 -6.71 -0.94
CA THR A 28 -5.27 -7.20 -1.97
C THR A 28 -5.02 -8.67 -2.27
N ARG A 29 -6.09 -9.41 -2.59
CA ARG A 29 -5.97 -10.79 -3.08
C ARG A 29 -5.52 -10.86 -4.54
N LYS A 30 -5.91 -9.87 -5.34
CA LYS A 30 -5.52 -9.75 -6.75
C LYS A 30 -4.18 -9.04 -6.87
N PRO A 31 -3.35 -9.39 -7.87
CA PRO A 31 -2.11 -8.70 -8.17
C PRO A 31 -2.36 -7.32 -8.79
N ALA A 32 -1.37 -6.43 -8.78
CA ALA A 32 -1.48 -5.05 -9.27
C ALA A 32 -1.92 -4.93 -10.73
N GLN A 33 -1.57 -5.90 -11.59
CA GLN A 33 -2.02 -5.96 -12.98
C GLN A 33 -3.51 -6.24 -13.16
N TYR A 34 -4.17 -6.86 -12.16
CA TYR A 34 -5.58 -7.22 -12.21
C TYR A 34 -6.43 -6.55 -11.12
N GLN A 35 -5.81 -5.87 -10.16
CA GLN A 35 -6.50 -5.09 -9.17
C GLN A 35 -7.04 -3.81 -9.84
N THR A 36 -8.36 -3.68 -9.89
CA THR A 36 -9.04 -2.49 -10.41
C THR A 36 -9.55 -1.59 -9.30
N PHE A 37 -9.81 -0.34 -9.67
CA PHE A 37 -10.53 0.64 -8.85
C PHE A 37 -11.31 1.60 -9.76
N PRO A 38 -12.39 2.21 -9.23
CA PRO A 38 -13.13 3.23 -9.95
C PRO A 38 -12.28 4.51 -10.03
N LEU A 39 -11.89 4.89 -11.24
CA LEU A 39 -11.17 6.11 -11.54
C LEU A 39 -12.13 7.15 -12.13
N GLN A 40 -12.29 8.28 -11.45
CA GLN A 40 -13.04 9.41 -12.00
C GLN A 40 -12.15 10.22 -12.94
N LEU A 41 -12.59 10.35 -14.19
CA LEU A 41 -11.93 11.14 -15.22
C LEU A 41 -12.34 12.61 -15.12
N GLU A 42 -11.57 13.49 -15.76
CA GLU A 42 -11.85 14.94 -15.81
C GLU A 42 -13.18 15.26 -16.51
N SER A 43 -13.64 14.38 -17.40
CA SER A 43 -14.96 14.46 -18.03
C SER A 43 -16.13 14.20 -17.08
N GLY A 44 -15.86 13.80 -15.84
CA GLY A 44 -16.87 13.38 -14.85
C GLY A 44 -17.29 11.92 -14.96
N GLN A 45 -16.88 11.19 -16.01
CA GLN A 45 -17.12 9.76 -16.14
C GLN A 45 -16.26 8.95 -15.16
N THR A 46 -16.82 7.87 -14.62
CA THR A 46 -16.06 6.89 -13.84
C THR A 46 -15.77 5.66 -14.69
N VAL A 47 -14.50 5.23 -14.72
CA VAL A 47 -14.05 4.05 -15.46
C VAL A 47 -13.30 3.10 -14.51
N GLU A 48 -13.39 1.80 -14.76
CA GLU A 48 -12.54 0.83 -14.07
C GLU A 48 -11.12 0.90 -14.63
N CYS A 49 -10.14 1.18 -13.76
CA CYS A 49 -8.72 1.22 -14.13
C CYS A 49 -7.93 0.26 -13.25
N THR A 50 -6.97 -0.47 -13.85
CA THR A 50 -6.06 -1.31 -13.06
C THR A 50 -5.00 -0.44 -12.39
N VAL A 51 -4.52 -0.88 -11.23
CA VAL A 51 -3.44 -0.18 -10.51
C VAL A 51 -2.19 -0.06 -11.40
N ALA A 52 -1.79 -1.14 -12.06
CA ALA A 52 -0.64 -1.12 -12.96
C ALA A 52 -0.79 -0.10 -14.11
N LYS A 53 -1.97 -0.04 -14.74
CA LYS A 53 -2.25 0.93 -15.81
C LYS A 53 -2.20 2.36 -15.30
N TYR A 54 -2.85 2.62 -14.15
CA TYR A 54 -2.88 3.95 -13.55
C TYR A 54 -1.47 4.47 -13.23
N PHE A 55 -0.61 3.64 -12.62
CA PHE A 55 0.75 4.06 -12.29
C PHE A 55 1.61 4.31 -13.52
N TYR A 56 1.40 3.53 -14.59
CA TYR A 56 2.08 3.77 -15.86
C TYR A 56 1.63 5.08 -16.52
N GLU A 57 0.32 5.34 -16.59
CA GLU A 57 -0.23 6.51 -17.29
C GLU A 57 -0.08 7.81 -16.48
N LYS A 58 -0.39 7.77 -15.17
CA LYS A 58 -0.43 8.97 -14.32
C LYS A 58 0.93 9.34 -13.74
N HIS A 59 1.74 8.35 -13.41
CA HIS A 59 3.03 8.55 -12.73
C HIS A 59 4.24 8.19 -13.60
N HIS A 60 4.05 7.69 -14.82
CA HIS A 60 5.11 7.20 -15.70
C HIS A 60 5.98 6.11 -15.05
N ILE A 61 5.38 5.31 -14.17
CA ILE A 61 6.04 4.21 -13.47
C ILE A 61 5.60 2.89 -14.09
N LYS A 62 6.53 2.21 -14.76
CA LYS A 62 6.35 0.81 -15.16
C LYS A 62 6.71 -0.09 -13.98
N LEU A 63 5.69 -0.68 -13.35
CA LEU A 63 5.87 -1.65 -12.27
C LEU A 63 6.74 -2.82 -12.73
N GLN A 64 7.77 -3.16 -11.95
CA GLN A 64 8.63 -4.31 -12.20
C GLN A 64 8.00 -5.61 -11.70
N TYR A 65 7.12 -5.51 -10.69
CA TYR A 65 6.47 -6.65 -10.05
C TYR A 65 4.93 -6.55 -10.12
N PRO A 66 4.33 -6.43 -11.32
CA PRO A 66 2.90 -6.24 -11.46
C PRO A 66 2.06 -7.47 -11.04
N HIS A 67 2.71 -8.63 -10.87
CA HIS A 67 2.13 -9.88 -10.38
C HIS A 67 2.03 -9.96 -8.84
N LEU A 68 2.60 -9.00 -8.11
CA LEU A 68 2.47 -8.90 -6.66
C LEU A 68 1.18 -8.16 -6.25
N PRO A 69 0.65 -8.41 -5.03
CA PRO A 69 -0.51 -7.70 -4.51
C PRO A 69 -0.21 -6.23 -4.21
N CYS A 70 -1.26 -5.46 -3.94
CA CYS A 70 -1.21 -4.07 -3.51
C CYS A 70 -1.52 -3.94 -2.01
N LEU A 71 -1.07 -2.84 -1.40
CA LEU A 71 -1.55 -2.40 -0.10
C LEU A 71 -2.82 -1.59 -0.28
N GLN A 72 -3.88 -1.94 0.44
CA GLN A 72 -5.04 -1.07 0.60
C GLN A 72 -4.81 -0.14 1.79
N VAL A 73 -4.98 1.15 1.57
CA VAL A 73 -4.65 2.17 2.57
C VAL A 73 -5.80 3.15 2.83
N GLY A 74 -5.76 3.80 3.99
CA GLY A 74 -6.75 4.81 4.35
C GLY A 74 -8.09 4.19 4.77
N GLN A 75 -9.20 4.69 4.25
CA GLN A 75 -10.51 4.09 4.53
C GLN A 75 -10.76 2.96 3.55
N GLU A 76 -11.15 1.78 4.04
CA GLU A 76 -11.36 0.60 3.18
C GLU A 76 -12.35 0.87 2.04
N GLN A 77 -13.40 1.66 2.30
CA GLN A 77 -14.42 2.04 1.32
C GLN A 77 -13.91 2.93 0.17
N LYS A 78 -12.70 3.53 0.29
CA LYS A 78 -12.16 4.48 -0.70
C LYS A 78 -11.28 3.83 -1.78
N HIS A 79 -11.15 2.51 -1.80
CA HIS A 79 -10.44 1.76 -2.84
C HIS A 79 -9.04 2.32 -3.20
N THR A 80 -8.29 2.80 -2.20
CA THR A 80 -6.94 3.33 -2.43
C THR A 80 -5.93 2.19 -2.37
N TYR A 81 -5.39 1.80 -3.52
CA TYR A 81 -4.43 0.71 -3.65
C TYR A 81 -3.05 1.23 -4.06
N LEU A 82 -2.01 0.77 -3.36
CA LEU A 82 -0.62 1.13 -3.63
C LEU A 82 0.20 -0.12 -3.95
N PRO A 83 0.91 -0.17 -5.10
CA PRO A 83 1.91 -1.19 -5.36
C PRO A 83 2.99 -1.19 -4.28
N LEU A 84 3.51 -2.38 -3.93
CA LEU A 84 4.56 -2.51 -2.92
C LEU A 84 5.83 -1.72 -3.27
N GLU A 85 6.11 -1.58 -4.56
CA GLU A 85 7.28 -0.86 -5.12
C GLU A 85 7.31 0.64 -4.75
N VAL A 86 6.15 1.23 -4.42
CA VAL A 86 6.04 2.67 -4.15
C VAL A 86 5.79 2.96 -2.66
N CYS A 87 6.10 2.00 -1.78
CA CYS A 87 5.82 2.09 -0.35
C CYS A 87 7.05 1.77 0.50
N ASN A 88 7.39 2.67 1.43
CA ASN A 88 8.37 2.42 2.48
C ASN A 88 7.68 2.31 3.83
N ILE A 89 8.15 1.43 4.71
CA ILE A 89 7.67 1.38 6.10
C ILE A 89 8.20 2.62 6.83
N VAL A 90 7.31 3.35 7.51
CA VAL A 90 7.72 4.52 8.32
C VAL A 90 8.64 4.04 9.46
N PRO A 91 9.81 4.66 9.69
CA PRO A 91 10.71 4.24 10.76
C PRO A 91 10.14 4.56 12.16
N GLY A 92 10.70 3.90 13.19
CA GLY A 92 10.33 4.17 14.59
C GLY A 92 8.96 3.63 15.01
N GLN A 93 8.35 2.77 14.21
CA GLN A 93 7.09 2.11 14.59
C GLN A 93 7.33 0.99 15.59
N ARG A 94 6.59 1.01 16.69
CA ARG A 94 6.64 -0.05 17.70
C ARG A 94 6.04 -1.34 17.14
N CYS A 95 6.80 -2.42 17.16
CA CYS A 95 6.26 -3.76 16.94
C CYS A 95 5.57 -4.24 18.23
N ILE A 96 4.25 -4.48 18.18
CA ILE A 96 3.47 -4.99 19.32
C ILE A 96 3.21 -6.49 19.18
N LYS A 97 3.36 -7.04 17.97
CA LYS A 97 3.18 -8.47 17.75
C LYS A 97 4.30 -9.25 18.43
N LYS A 98 3.95 -10.39 19.01
CA LYS A 98 4.91 -11.30 19.64
C LYS A 98 5.95 -11.72 18.60
N LEU A 99 7.22 -11.54 18.94
CA LEU A 99 8.33 -11.98 18.11
C LEU A 99 8.41 -13.51 18.10
N THR A 100 8.94 -14.08 17.03
CA THR A 100 9.26 -15.51 16.99
C THR A 100 10.45 -15.81 17.91
N ASP A 101 10.64 -17.06 18.31
CA ASP A 101 11.76 -17.45 19.18
C ASP A 101 13.12 -17.10 18.57
N MET A 102 13.25 -17.24 17.23
CA MET A 102 14.45 -16.84 16.49
C MET A 102 14.71 -15.33 16.55
N GLN A 103 13.66 -14.51 16.38
CA GLN A 103 13.77 -13.05 16.48
C GLN A 103 14.12 -12.63 17.91
N THR A 104 13.49 -13.26 18.91
CA THR A 104 13.76 -13.02 20.34
C THR A 104 15.20 -13.38 20.70
N SER A 105 15.68 -14.56 20.27
CA SER A 105 17.07 -15.00 20.48
C SER A 105 18.09 -14.05 19.84
N THR A 106 17.77 -13.49 18.67
CA THR A 106 18.65 -12.52 18.00
C THR A 106 18.69 -11.17 18.72
N MET A 107 17.56 -10.74 19.29
CA MET A 107 17.44 -9.45 19.99
C MET A 107 18.11 -9.44 21.37
N ILE A 108 18.13 -10.57 22.08
CA ILE A 108 18.63 -10.70 23.46
C ILE A 108 20.12 -11.09 23.51
N LYS A 109 20.87 -10.87 22.42
CA LYS A 109 22.33 -11.08 22.42
C LYS A 109 23.09 -9.97 23.12
#